data_AF-A0A0H0XSL8-F1
#
_entry.id   AF-A0A0H0XSL8-F1
#
_cell.length_a   1.000
_cell.length_b   1.000
_cell.length_c   1.000
_cell.angle_alpha   90.00
_cell.angle_beta   90.00
_cell.angle_gamma   90.00
#
_symmetry.space_group_name_H-M   'P 1'
#
loop_
_entity.id
_entity.type
_entity.pdbx_description
1 polymer ?
#
loop_
_entity_poly.entity_id
_entity_poly.type
_entity_poly.pdbx_seq_one_letter_code
_entity_poly.pdbx_strand_id
1 'polypeptide(L)'
;MKAVPVLAITALLLACSQQPAATGSDKAKAARSPAPAPATLAGEWRVAGIDGEPLDEPYGIALTADAQEIWWEPRCAGMVLSYSIDGNVLMTGPRSSTPPAPTSTPAPVCLVGHPARLKDVSQALQLAERIEMTPANGVLISGGGHSLTLFSQ
;
A
#
# COMPACT_ATOMS: atom_id res chain seq x y z
N MET A 1 -41.59 49.79 -60.21
CA MET A 1 -42.13 48.47 -59.82
C MET A 1 -41.75 48.23 -58.36
N LYS A 2 -42.69 47.70 -57.58
CA LYS A 2 -42.63 47.52 -56.12
C LYS A 2 -41.82 46.27 -55.74
N ALA A 3 -41.28 46.29 -54.52
CA ALA A 3 -41.09 45.20 -53.54
C ALA A 3 -39.64 44.96 -53.05
N VAL A 4 -39.56 44.86 -51.73
CA VAL A 4 -38.46 44.86 -50.74
C VAL A 4 -38.33 43.41 -50.18
N PRO A 5 -37.59 43.09 -49.09
CA PRO A 5 -36.14 42.99 -48.77
C PRO A 5 -35.69 41.54 -48.48
N VAL A 6 -34.41 41.30 -48.14
CA VAL A 6 -34.03 40.39 -47.03
C VAL A 6 -32.82 40.94 -46.28
N LEU A 7 -32.99 41.14 -44.97
CA LEU A 7 -31.99 41.45 -43.95
C LEU A 7 -31.20 40.19 -43.56
N ALA A 8 -29.90 40.35 -43.28
CA ALA A 8 -29.25 39.57 -42.21
C ALA A 8 -28.12 40.39 -41.57
N ILE A 9 -28.35 40.77 -40.32
CA ILE A 9 -27.45 41.47 -39.41
C ILE A 9 -26.60 40.42 -38.69
N THR A 10 -25.28 40.63 -38.55
CA THR A 10 -24.49 39.85 -37.58
C THR A 10 -23.51 40.76 -36.83
N ALA A 11 -23.91 40.98 -35.56
CA ALA A 11 -23.25 41.47 -34.35
C ALA A 11 -21.77 41.92 -34.35
N LEU A 12 -21.56 43.15 -33.84
CA LEU A 12 -20.36 43.58 -33.12
C LEU A 12 -20.39 43.07 -31.67
N LEU A 13 -19.25 42.57 -31.15
CA LEU A 13 -18.83 42.61 -29.73
C LEU A 13 -17.29 42.64 -29.71
N LEU A 14 -16.68 43.82 -29.52
CA LEU A 14 -16.09 44.33 -28.27
C LEU A 14 -14.91 43.52 -27.69
N ALA A 15 -13.79 44.23 -27.58
CA ALA A 15 -12.51 43.84 -27.01
C ALA A 15 -12.56 43.54 -25.50
N CYS A 16 -11.72 42.60 -25.05
CA CYS A 16 -11.01 42.69 -23.77
C CYS A 16 -9.76 41.79 -23.75
N SER A 17 -8.61 42.44 -23.76
CA SER A 17 -7.47 42.20 -22.85
C SER A 17 -6.69 40.89 -22.96
N GLN A 18 -5.51 41.01 -23.58
CA GLN A 18 -4.39 40.08 -23.45
C GLN A 18 -3.93 40.04 -21.98
N GLN A 19 -4.08 38.89 -21.32
CA GLN A 19 -3.62 38.67 -19.95
C GLN A 19 -2.08 38.48 -19.94
N PRO A 20 -1.31 39.25 -19.16
CA PRO A 20 0.13 39.05 -19.01
C PRO A 20 0.42 37.79 -18.19
N ALA A 21 1.56 37.17 -18.48
CA ALA A 21 2.09 36.00 -17.79
C ALA A 21 2.28 36.26 -16.27
N ALA A 22 1.70 35.39 -15.45
CA ALA A 22 2.19 35.12 -14.10
C ALA A 22 3.00 33.82 -14.15
N THR A 23 4.31 33.99 -14.15
CA THR A 23 5.31 33.02 -13.70
C THR A 23 4.93 32.47 -12.32
N GLY A 24 5.08 31.16 -12.14
CA GLY A 24 4.93 30.53 -10.83
C GLY A 24 4.19 29.20 -10.89
N SER A 25 4.76 28.23 -11.61
CA SER A 25 4.55 26.82 -11.29
C SER A 25 5.22 26.50 -9.95
N ASP A 26 4.73 27.09 -8.87
CA ASP A 26 4.96 26.59 -7.53
C ASP A 26 3.70 25.80 -7.16
N LYS A 27 3.60 24.60 -7.74
CA LYS A 27 3.01 23.49 -6.99
C LYS A 27 3.92 23.31 -5.78
N ALA A 28 3.72 24.14 -4.75
CA ALA A 28 4.23 23.90 -3.43
C ALA A 28 3.67 22.53 -3.04
N LYS A 29 4.49 21.50 -3.24
CA LYS A 29 4.34 20.18 -2.65
C LYS A 29 4.41 20.46 -1.15
N ALA A 30 3.28 20.85 -0.57
CA ALA A 30 3.16 21.07 0.85
C ALA A 30 3.74 19.82 1.49
N ALA A 31 4.89 19.97 2.16
CA ALA A 31 5.54 18.90 2.85
C ALA A 31 4.57 18.49 3.95
N ARG A 32 3.73 17.50 3.65
CA ARG A 32 2.80 16.95 4.61
C ARG A 32 3.66 16.38 5.71
N SER A 33 3.47 16.86 6.94
CA SER A 33 4.15 16.30 8.10
C SER A 33 3.99 14.78 8.06
N PRO A 34 5.06 14.01 8.33
CA PRO A 34 4.99 12.56 8.31
C PRO A 34 3.80 12.10 9.14
N ALA A 35 2.94 11.27 8.56
CA ALA A 35 1.87 10.66 9.34
C ALA A 35 2.51 9.76 10.41
N PRO A 36 1.92 9.69 11.62
CA PRO A 36 2.41 8.78 12.65
C PRO A 36 2.38 7.35 12.14
N ALA A 37 3.34 6.53 12.56
CA ALA A 37 3.30 5.09 12.29
C ALA A 37 1.99 4.46 12.81
N PRO A 38 1.49 3.40 12.17
CA PRO A 38 0.30 2.71 12.65
C PRO A 38 0.59 2.04 14.00
N ALA A 39 -0.36 2.10 14.93
CA ALA A 39 -0.22 1.43 16.23
C ALA A 39 -0.39 -0.11 16.14
N THR A 40 -0.92 -0.61 15.04
CA THR A 40 -1.18 -2.02 14.79
C THR A 40 -1.21 -2.30 13.29
N LEU A 41 -0.88 -3.54 12.89
CA LEU A 41 -1.08 -4.06 11.54
C LEU A 41 -2.42 -4.78 11.40
N ALA A 42 -3.30 -4.82 12.40
CA ALA A 42 -4.58 -5.53 12.29
C ALA A 42 -5.37 -5.11 11.03
N GLY A 43 -5.73 -6.08 10.18
CA GLY A 43 -6.42 -5.88 8.91
C GLY A 43 -5.84 -6.73 7.77
N GLU A 44 -6.25 -6.39 6.56
CA GLU A 44 -5.80 -7.02 5.32
C GLU A 44 -4.87 -6.08 4.55
N TRP A 45 -3.78 -6.62 4.01
CA TRP A 45 -2.73 -5.85 3.36
C TRP A 45 -2.33 -6.48 2.04
N ARG A 46 -2.25 -5.67 1.00
CA ARG A 46 -1.58 -6.03 -0.23
C ARG A 46 -0.11 -5.62 -0.15
N VAL A 47 0.78 -6.56 -0.46
CA VAL A 47 2.18 -6.25 -0.73
C VAL A 47 2.28 -5.49 -2.04
N ALA A 48 2.86 -4.29 -1.98
CA ALA A 48 3.00 -3.40 -3.13
C ALA A 48 4.43 -3.21 -3.59
N GLY A 49 5.40 -3.46 -2.71
CA GLY A 49 6.82 -3.44 -3.08
C GLY A 49 7.69 -4.16 -2.08
N ILE A 50 8.84 -4.64 -2.56
CA ILE A 50 9.86 -5.36 -1.80
C ILE A 50 11.20 -4.71 -2.14
N ASP A 51 11.97 -4.34 -1.13
CA ASP A 51 13.31 -3.75 -1.27
C ASP A 51 13.35 -2.50 -2.17
N GLY A 52 12.31 -1.67 -2.07
CA GLY A 52 12.15 -0.44 -2.85
C GLY A 52 11.58 -0.62 -4.25
N GLU A 53 11.48 -1.85 -4.75
CA GLU A 53 10.93 -2.16 -6.07
C GLU A 53 9.44 -2.53 -5.98
N PRO A 54 8.60 -2.08 -6.93
CA PRO A 54 7.21 -2.53 -7.01
C PRO A 54 7.09 -4.04 -7.17
N LEU A 55 6.04 -4.63 -6.59
CA LEU A 55 5.69 -6.03 -6.83
C LEU A 55 4.94 -6.16 -8.17
N ASP A 56 5.71 -6.25 -9.25
CA ASP A 56 5.20 -6.36 -10.63
C ASP A 56 5.14 -7.82 -11.12
N GLU A 57 4.54 -8.69 -10.32
CA GLU A 57 4.35 -10.11 -10.63
C GLU A 57 2.96 -10.34 -11.26
N PRO A 58 2.74 -11.43 -12.03
CA PRO A 58 1.41 -11.77 -12.55
C PRO A 58 0.41 -12.22 -11.45
N TYR A 59 0.81 -12.17 -10.18
CA TYR A 59 0.02 -12.50 -9.00
C TYR A 59 0.25 -11.45 -7.90
N GLY A 60 -0.73 -11.31 -7.00
CA GLY A 60 -0.59 -10.50 -5.78
C GLY A 60 -0.19 -11.35 -4.58
N ILE A 61 0.41 -10.71 -3.58
CA ILE A 61 0.60 -11.29 -2.24
C ILE A 61 -0.25 -10.46 -1.26
N ALA A 62 -1.17 -11.13 -0.59
CA ALA A 62 -2.00 -10.54 0.47
C ALA A 62 -1.59 -11.10 1.83
N LEU A 63 -1.43 -10.22 2.80
CA LEU A 63 -1.15 -10.55 4.19
C LEU A 63 -2.36 -10.20 5.03
N THR A 64 -2.67 -11.08 5.98
CA THR A 64 -3.67 -10.81 7.00
C THR A 64 -2.96 -10.63 8.33
N ALA A 65 -3.47 -9.73 9.16
CA ALA A 65 -2.97 -9.52 10.50
C ALA A 65 -4.12 -9.30 11.49
N ASP A 66 -3.91 -9.76 12.72
CA ASP A 66 -4.69 -9.37 13.88
C ASP A 66 -3.84 -8.42 14.74
N ALA A 67 -4.18 -8.21 16.01
CA ALA A 67 -3.44 -7.29 16.87
C ALA A 67 -2.02 -7.78 17.25
N GLN A 68 -1.71 -9.07 17.04
CA GLN A 68 -0.51 -9.74 17.58
C GLN A 68 0.27 -10.52 16.53
N GLU A 69 -0.37 -10.98 15.46
CA GLU A 69 0.25 -11.79 14.42
C GLU A 69 -0.04 -11.24 13.03
N ILE A 70 0.91 -11.46 12.11
CA ILE A 70 0.77 -11.25 10.67
C ILE A 70 1.10 -12.55 9.93
N TRP A 71 0.33 -12.86 8.88
CA TRP A 71 0.46 -14.10 8.14
C TRP A 71 0.06 -13.97 6.68
N TRP A 72 0.43 -14.98 5.89
CA TRP A 72 -0.13 -15.21 4.56
C TRP A 72 -1.09 -16.40 4.62
N GLU A 73 -2.22 -16.29 3.92
CA GLU A 73 -3.20 -17.36 3.86
C GLU A 73 -2.85 -18.41 2.78
N PRO A 74 -3.05 -19.71 3.06
CA PRO A 74 -3.61 -20.25 4.29
C PRO A 74 -2.59 -20.25 5.45
N ARG A 75 -3.00 -19.94 6.69
CA ARG A 75 -2.11 -20.01 7.89
C ARG A 75 -1.36 -21.32 8.03
N CYS A 76 -1.92 -22.41 7.52
CA CYS A 76 -1.32 -23.73 7.56
C CYS A 76 0.00 -23.77 6.74
N ALA A 77 0.20 -22.87 5.76
CA ALA A 77 1.39 -22.78 4.92
C ALA A 77 2.62 -22.22 5.65
N GLY A 78 2.47 -21.88 6.92
CA GLY A 78 3.59 -21.69 7.85
C GLY A 78 4.20 -20.30 7.89
N MET A 79 3.80 -19.36 7.02
CA MET A 79 4.24 -17.97 7.12
C MET A 79 3.34 -17.24 8.13
N VAL A 80 3.73 -17.28 9.41
CA VAL A 80 3.09 -16.56 10.51
C VAL A 80 4.17 -16.02 11.44
N LEU A 81 4.09 -14.74 11.76
CA LEU A 81 5.00 -14.06 12.67
C LEU A 81 4.19 -13.32 13.73
N SER A 82 4.65 -13.38 14.99
CA SER A 82 4.16 -12.44 16.00
C SER A 82 4.76 -11.07 15.74
N TYR A 83 4.08 -10.00 16.15
CA TYR A 83 4.65 -8.66 16.12
C TYR A 83 4.20 -7.78 17.29
N SER A 84 4.97 -6.74 17.57
CA SER A 84 4.58 -5.63 18.44
C SER A 84 5.09 -4.30 17.89
N ILE A 85 4.33 -3.23 18.07
CA ILE A 85 4.70 -1.88 17.62
C ILE A 85 4.75 -0.94 18.82
N ASP A 86 5.87 -0.21 18.95
CA ASP A 86 6.03 0.90 19.88
C ASP A 86 6.56 2.13 19.13
N GLY A 87 5.68 3.09 18.87
CA GLY A 87 5.95 4.21 17.98
C GLY A 87 6.35 3.73 16.57
N ASN A 88 7.58 4.01 16.15
CA ASN A 88 8.11 3.58 14.86
C ASN A 88 8.96 2.31 14.95
N VAL A 89 9.06 1.68 16.14
CA VAL A 89 9.80 0.43 16.34
C VAL A 89 8.84 -0.73 16.09
N LEU A 90 9.23 -1.64 15.21
CA LEU A 90 8.54 -2.89 14.96
C LEU A 90 9.45 -4.04 15.41
N MET A 91 8.92 -4.91 16.26
CA MET A 91 9.57 -6.15 16.63
C MET A 91 8.76 -7.31 16.09
N THR A 92 9.40 -8.24 15.41
CA THR A 92 8.79 -9.50 14.96
C THR A 92 9.39 -10.69 15.69
N GLY A 93 8.63 -11.78 15.75
CA GLY A 93 9.01 -12.97 16.48
C GLY A 93 8.34 -14.23 15.94
N PRO A 94 8.67 -15.40 16.51
CA PRO A 94 8.00 -16.63 16.16
C PRO A 94 6.49 -16.53 16.44
N ARG A 95 5.68 -17.30 15.71
CA ARG A 95 4.23 -17.45 15.97
C ARG A 95 3.97 -17.60 17.48
N SER A 96 3.07 -16.78 18.01
CA SER A 96 2.62 -16.82 19.41
C SER A 96 1.41 -17.73 19.61
N SER A 97 0.62 -17.96 18.56
CA SER A 97 -0.52 -18.88 18.58
C SER A 97 -0.10 -20.35 18.53
N THR A 98 -0.73 -21.20 19.35
CA THR A 98 -0.57 -22.65 19.25
C THR A 98 -1.36 -23.17 18.04
N PRO A 99 -0.74 -23.89 17.09
CA PRO A 99 -1.49 -24.57 16.04
C PRO A 99 -2.52 -25.54 16.66
N PRO A 100 -3.70 -25.74 16.04
CA PRO A 100 -4.65 -26.73 16.51
C PRO A 100 -3.97 -28.09 16.69
N ALA A 101 -4.23 -28.77 17.80
CA ALA A 101 -3.71 -30.11 18.03
C ALA A 101 -4.10 -31.02 16.85
N PRO A 102 -3.21 -31.90 16.38
CA PRO A 102 -3.58 -32.88 15.39
C PRO A 102 -4.71 -33.72 16.00
N THR A 103 -5.89 -33.70 15.37
CA THR A 103 -6.93 -34.68 15.67
C THR A 103 -6.39 -36.07 15.30
N SER A 104 -7.05 -37.17 15.65
CA SER A 104 -6.64 -38.53 15.27
C SER A 104 -6.67 -38.82 13.75
N THR A 105 -6.67 -37.76 12.94
CA THR A 105 -6.59 -37.68 11.50
C THR A 105 -5.29 -36.94 11.16
N PRO A 106 -4.52 -37.34 10.14
CA PRO A 106 -3.33 -36.58 9.74
C PRO A 106 -3.67 -35.09 9.66
N ALA A 107 -2.84 -34.24 10.28
CA ALA A 107 -3.03 -32.80 10.20
C ALA A 107 -3.16 -32.41 8.72
N PRO A 108 -4.18 -31.62 8.34
CA PRO A 108 -4.40 -31.26 6.95
C PRO A 108 -3.13 -30.62 6.38
N VAL A 109 -2.52 -31.27 5.39
CA VAL A 109 -1.38 -30.71 4.66
C VAL A 109 -1.88 -29.62 3.73
N CYS A 110 -1.24 -28.47 3.74
CA CYS A 110 -1.54 -27.43 2.77
C CYS A 110 -0.97 -27.88 1.44
N LEU A 111 -1.86 -28.17 0.48
CA LEU A 111 -1.48 -28.49 -0.89
C LEU A 111 -1.26 -27.22 -1.74
N VAL A 112 -1.31 -26.03 -1.12
CA VAL A 112 -1.11 -24.75 -1.80
C VAL A 112 0.39 -24.49 -1.96
N GLY A 113 0.82 -24.13 -3.16
CA GLY A 113 2.18 -23.68 -3.43
C GLY A 113 2.43 -22.24 -2.98
N HIS A 114 3.58 -21.97 -2.40
CA HIS A 114 4.00 -20.61 -2.03
C HIS A 114 4.24 -19.77 -3.29
N PRO A 115 3.73 -18.53 -3.35
CA PRO A 115 4.13 -17.56 -4.37
C PRO A 115 5.65 -17.38 -4.37
N ALA A 116 6.27 -17.21 -5.53
CA ALA A 116 7.73 -17.23 -5.65
C ALA A 116 8.42 -16.14 -4.81
N ARG A 117 7.77 -14.97 -4.68
CA ARG A 117 8.24 -13.82 -3.89
C ARG A 117 7.85 -13.86 -2.41
N LEU A 118 7.07 -14.85 -1.95
CA LEU A 118 6.64 -14.93 -0.54
C LEU A 118 7.81 -15.10 0.44
N LYS A 119 8.89 -15.77 0.01
CA LYS A 119 10.11 -15.91 0.81
C LYS A 119 10.74 -14.54 1.11
N ASP A 120 10.71 -13.62 0.15
CA ASP A 120 11.33 -12.30 0.29
C ASP A 120 10.49 -11.43 1.23
N VAL A 121 9.16 -11.54 1.15
CA VAL A 121 8.22 -10.94 2.12
C VAL A 121 8.47 -11.46 3.54
N SER A 122 8.59 -12.78 3.68
CA SER A 122 8.89 -13.40 4.98
C SER A 122 10.22 -12.92 5.56
N GLN A 123 11.25 -12.80 4.72
CA GLN A 123 12.57 -12.31 5.12
C GLN A 123 12.52 -10.84 5.55
N ALA A 124 11.86 -9.98 4.78
CA ALA A 124 11.71 -8.57 5.12
C ALA A 124 10.97 -8.37 6.47
N LEU A 125 9.96 -9.19 6.76
CA LEU A 125 9.26 -9.15 8.05
C LEU A 125 10.10 -9.71 9.21
N GLN A 126 10.85 -10.79 9.00
CA GLN A 126 11.72 -11.38 10.03
C GLN A 126 12.88 -10.47 10.44
N LEU A 127 13.33 -9.62 9.51
CA LEU A 127 14.42 -8.67 9.74
C LEU A 127 13.92 -7.25 10.02
N ALA A 128 12.60 -7.07 10.16
CA ALA A 128 12.00 -5.77 10.39
C ALA A 128 12.40 -5.18 11.74
N GLU A 129 12.66 -3.87 11.74
CA GLU A 129 13.01 -3.08 12.93
C GLU A 129 12.16 -1.81 13.04
N ARG A 130 11.68 -1.32 11.90
CA ARG A 130 10.98 -0.04 11.78
C ARG A 130 9.68 -0.18 11.01
N ILE A 131 8.72 0.67 11.37
CA ILE A 131 7.44 0.82 10.69
C ILE A 131 7.08 2.30 10.56
N GLU A 132 6.66 2.72 9.37
CA GLU A 132 6.37 4.11 9.04
C GLU A 132 5.17 4.23 8.08
N MET A 133 4.45 5.35 8.17
CA MET A 133 3.46 5.70 7.14
C MET A 133 4.14 6.43 5.98
N THR A 134 3.91 5.95 4.76
CA THR A 134 4.38 6.59 3.54
C THR A 134 3.51 7.81 3.19
N PRO A 135 4.01 8.76 2.37
CA PRO A 135 3.19 9.87 1.85
C PRO A 135 1.99 9.42 1.00
N ALA A 136 2.01 8.18 0.50
CA ALA A 136 0.92 7.57 -0.26
C ALA A 136 -0.14 6.89 0.62
N ASN A 137 -0.06 7.04 1.95
CA ASN A 137 -0.89 6.34 2.95
C ASN A 137 -0.72 4.80 2.96
N GLY A 138 0.38 4.29 2.43
CA GLY A 138 0.82 2.91 2.66
C GLY A 138 1.68 2.80 3.92
N VAL A 139 1.97 1.58 4.35
CA VAL A 139 2.90 1.27 5.44
C VAL A 139 4.23 0.80 4.85
N LEU A 140 5.33 1.38 5.29
CA LEU A 140 6.68 0.91 5.00
C LEU A 140 7.24 0.21 6.24
N ILE A 141 7.57 -1.06 6.09
CA ILE A 141 8.32 -1.85 7.07
C ILE A 141 9.76 -1.94 6.57
N SER A 142 10.74 -1.76 7.45
CA SER A 142 12.16 -1.85 7.08
C SER A 142 13.04 -2.35 8.22
N GLY A 143 14.18 -2.94 7.88
CA GLY A 143 15.16 -3.47 8.84
C GLY A 143 16.09 -4.49 8.19
N GLY A 144 17.27 -4.71 8.76
CA GLY A 144 18.24 -5.69 8.23
C GLY A 144 18.61 -5.55 6.74
N GLY A 145 18.51 -4.34 6.16
CA GLY A 145 18.74 -4.09 4.74
C GLY A 145 17.57 -4.40 3.80
N HIS A 146 16.42 -4.82 4.35
CA HIS A 146 15.21 -5.12 3.60
C HIS A 146 14.10 -4.10 3.84
N SER A 147 13.15 -4.02 2.91
CA SER A 147 11.93 -3.25 3.09
C SER A 147 10.70 -3.88 2.44
N LEU A 148 9.54 -3.59 2.99
CA LEU A 148 8.24 -4.06 2.52
C LEU A 148 7.26 -2.89 2.53
N THR A 149 6.67 -2.59 1.38
CA THR A 149 5.60 -1.58 1.27
C THR A 149 4.25 -2.27 1.19
N LEU A 150 3.32 -1.89 2.07
CA LEU A 150 1.99 -2.45 2.19
C LEU A 150 0.92 -1.39 1.96
N PHE A 151 -0.20 -1.77 1.34
CA PHE A 151 -1.42 -0.97 1.31
C PHE A 151 -2.57 -1.78 1.90
N SER A 152 -3.36 -1.15 2.77
CA SER A 152 -4.58 -1.75 3.29
C SER A 152 -5.53 -2.11 2.15
N GLN A 153 -6.29 -3.19 2.30
CA GLN A 153 -7.36 -3.59 1.38
C GLN A 153 -8.73 -3.23 1.92
#